data_AF-A0A673M6K6-F1
#
_entry.id   AF-A0A673M6K6-F1
#
_cell.length_a   1.000
_cell.length_b   1.000
_cell.length_c   1.000
_cell.angle_alpha   90.00
_cell.angle_beta   90.00
_cell.angle_gamma   90.00
#
_symmetry.space_group_name_H-M   'P 1'
#
loop_
_entity.id
_entity.type
_entity.pdbx_description
1 polymer ?
#
loop_
_entity_poly.entity_id
_entity_poly.type
_entity_poly.pdbx_seq_one_letter_code
_entity_poly.pdbx_strand_id
1 'polypeptide(L)' 'LPLKKAICLLEDYCSKLKKPEEQQLKTAILRVMGIFKSSLFQALIGKLMFVKRVIFLFNREIGK' A
#
# COMPACT_ATOMS: atom_id res chain seq x y z
N LEU A 1 -3.03 -3.67 -8.75
CA LEU A 1 -2.35 -2.55 -8.07
C LEU A 1 -1.38 -3.08 -7.03
N PRO A 2 -0.13 -2.61 -7.00
CA PRO A 2 0.90 -3.08 -6.05
C PRO A 2 0.47 -2.97 -4.58
N LEU A 3 -0.31 -1.95 -4.22
CA LEU A 3 -0.80 -1.79 -2.84
C LEU A 3 -1.73 -2.91 -2.38
N LYS A 4 -2.55 -3.48 -3.27
CA LYS A 4 -3.42 -4.60 -2.89
C LYS A 4 -2.60 -5.84 -2.47
N LYS A 5 -1.47 -6.09 -3.16
CA LYS A 5 -0.55 -7.18 -2.78
C LYS A 5 0.16 -6.89 -1.46
N ALA A 6 0.59 -5.64 -1.23
CA ALA A 6 1.21 -5.25 0.04
C ALA A 6 0.27 -5.43 1.24
N ILE A 7 -1.01 -5.02 1.11
CA ILE A 7 -2.02 -5.21 2.15
C ILE A 7 -2.25 -6.70 2.44
N CYS A 8 -2.33 -7.54 1.41
CA CYS A 8 -2.51 -8.99 1.58
C CYS A 8 -1.35 -9.63 2.36
N LEU A 9 -0.10 -9.24 2.06
CA LEU A 9 1.08 -9.71 2.80
C LEU A 9 1.08 -9.22 4.25
N LEU A 10 0.64 -7.98 4.49
CA LEU A 10 0.46 -7.45 5.85
C LEU A 10 -0.63 -8.21 6.63
N GLU A 11 -1.73 -8.59 5.97
CA GLU A 11 -2.80 -9.44 6.56
C GLU A 11 -2.28 -10.83 6.93
N ASP A 12 -1.53 -11.46 6.04
CA ASP A 12 -0.92 -12.77 6.28
C ASP A 12 0.10 -12.72 7.43
N TYR A 13 0.93 -11.67 7.48
CA TYR A 13 1.87 -11.44 8.58
C TYR A 13 1.15 -11.18 9.91
N CYS A 14 0.09 -10.37 9.90
CA CYS A 14 -0.73 -10.07 11.09
C CYS A 14 -1.42 -11.31 11.66
N SER A 15 -1.76 -12.28 10.79
CA SER A 15 -2.37 -13.57 11.18
C SER A 15 -1.37 -14.51 11.86
N LYS A 16 -0.07 -14.36 11.56
CA LYS A 16 1.03 -15.12 12.16
C LYS A 16 1.46 -14.56 13.52
N LEU A 17 1.20 -13.28 13.80
CA LEU A 17 1.46 -12.64 15.10
C LEU A 17 0.43 -13.11 16.14
N LYS A 18 0.84 -14.07 16.96
CA LYS A 18 0.03 -14.64 18.06
C LYS A 18 0.61 -14.37 19.45
N LYS A 19 1.84 -13.84 19.54
CA LYS A 19 2.50 -13.63 20.83
C LYS A 19 1.98 -12.35 21.51
N PRO A 20 1.86 -12.34 22.85
CA PRO A 20 1.43 -11.16 23.59
C PRO A 20 2.40 -9.98 23.43
N GLU A 21 3.71 -10.22 23.31
CA GLU A 21 4.69 -9.16 23.06
C GLU A 21 4.50 -8.45 21.70
N GLU A 22 3.82 -9.12 20.76
CA GLU A 22 3.61 -8.64 19.40
C GLU A 22 2.30 -7.84 19.24
N GLN A 23 1.48 -7.71 20.29
CA GLN A 23 0.20 -7.00 20.21
C GLN A 23 0.35 -5.52 19.81
N GLN A 24 1.40 -4.84 20.28
CA GLN A 24 1.66 -3.45 19.89
C GLN A 24 2.00 -3.33 18.41
N LEU A 25 2.83 -4.27 17.91
CA LEU A 25 3.18 -4.34 16.49
C LEU A 25 1.94 -4.64 15.63
N LYS A 26 1.11 -5.60 16.07
CA LYS A 26 -0.16 -5.95 15.43
C LYS A 26 -1.09 -4.74 15.33
N THR A 27 -1.19 -3.95 16.40
CA THR A 27 -2.00 -2.73 16.44
C THR A 27 -1.47 -1.65 15.50
N ALA A 28 -0.14 -1.46 15.44
CA ALA A 28 0.47 -0.53 14.50
C ALA A 28 0.20 -0.93 13.04
N ILE A 29 0.36 -2.22 12.72
CA ILE A 29 0.09 -2.79 11.40
C ILE A 29 -1.38 -2.62 11.00
N LEU A 30 -2.33 -2.90 11.90
CA LEU A 30 -3.76 -2.73 11.64
C LEU A 30 -4.13 -1.27 11.38
N ARG A 31 -3.54 -0.32 12.11
CA ARG A 31 -3.73 1.11 11.85
C ARG A 31 -3.24 1.51 10.47
N VAL A 32 -2.04 1.07 10.08
CA VAL A 32 -1.47 1.32 8.76
C VAL A 32 -2.33 0.69 7.66
N MET A 33 -2.77 -0.56 7.84
CA MET A 33 -3.69 -1.22 6.92
C MET A 33 -5.04 -0.47 6.77
N GLY A 34 -5.59 0.06 7.87
CA GLY A 34 -6.82 0.86 7.83
C GLY A 34 -6.66 2.12 6.98
N ILE A 35 -5.52 2.80 7.09
CA ILE A 35 -5.18 3.96 6.25
C ILE A 35 -5.08 3.53 4.77
N PHE A 36 -4.39 2.42 4.49
CA PHE A 36 -4.27 1.88 3.13
C PHE A 36 -5.59 1.39 2.52
N LYS A 37 -6.56 0.94 3.34
CA LYS A 37 -7.91 0.54 2.93
C LYS A 37 -8.87 1.73 2.81
N SER A 38 -8.51 2.91 3.32
CA SER A 38 -9.32 4.12 3.21
C SER A 38 -9.53 4.54 1.75
N SER A 39 -10.79 4.81 1.38
CA SER A 39 -11.18 5.25 0.04
C SER A 39 -10.46 6.53 -0.38
N LEU A 40 -10.24 7.45 0.56
CA LEU A 40 -9.47 8.68 0.33
C LEU A 40 -8.02 8.37 -0.02
N PHE A 41 -7.38 7.49 0.73
CA PHE A 41 -5.98 7.12 0.49
C PHE A 41 -5.82 6.35 -0.83
N GLN A 42 -6.77 5.46 -1.15
CA GLN A 42 -6.80 4.76 -2.43
C GLN A 42 -7.00 5.72 -3.61
N ALA A 43 -7.86 6.73 -3.47
CA ALA A 43 -8.06 7.75 -4.50
C ALA A 43 -6.81 8.63 -4.70
N LEU A 44 -6.17 9.06 -3.61
CA LEU A 44 -4.92 9.82 -3.62
C LEU A 44 -3.81 9.05 -4.33
N ILE A 45 -3.60 7.79 -3.95
CA ILE A 45 -2.60 6.92 -4.58
C ILE A 45 -2.95 6.63 -6.04
N GLY A 46 -4.23 6.45 -6.37
CA GLY A 46 -4.70 6.29 -7.75
C GLY A 46 -4.31 7.48 -8.62
N LYS A 47 -4.54 8.70 -8.12
CA LYS A 47 -4.17 9.96 -8.81
C LYS A 47 -2.66 10.09 -8.96
N LEU A 48 -1.89 9.80 -7.91
CA LEU A 48 -0.42 9.83 -7.95
C LEU A 48 0.16 8.80 -8.92
N MET A 49 -0.37 7.56 -8.92
CA MET A 49 0.08 6.51 -9.83
C MET A 49 -0.25 6.83 -11.28
N PHE A 50 -1.39 7.46 -11.55
CA PHE A 50 -1.75 7.91 -12.89
C PHE A 50 -0.74 8.94 -13.40
N VAL A 51 -0.48 10.00 -12.62
CA VAL A 51 0.50 11.03 -12.98
C VAL A 51 1.89 10.43 -13.17
N LYS A 52 2.36 9.59 -12.24
CA LYS A 52 3.68 8.93 -12.35
C LYS A 52 3.78 8.04 -13.59
N ARG A 53 2.71 7.32 -13.94
CA ARG A 53 2.66 6.49 -15.15
C ARG A 53 2.69 7.34 -16.42
N VAL A 54 1.92 8.43 -16.48
CA VAL A 54 1.92 9.36 -17.61
C VAL A 54 3.31 9.98 -17.80
N ILE A 55 3.91 10.47 -16.72
CA ILE A 55 5.28 11.02 -16.75
C ILE A 55 6.28 9.96 -17.20
N PHE A 56 6.18 8.73 -16.71
CA PHE A 56 7.05 7.62 -17.13
C PHE A 56 6.89 7.30 -18.62
N LEU A 57 5.65 7.25 -19.13
CA LEU A 57 5.39 7.02 -20.56
C LEU A 57 5.92 8.17 -21.42
N PHE A 58 5.74 9.41 -20.98
CA PHE A 58 6.29 10.59 -21.65
C PHE A 58 7.82 10.54 -21.71
N ASN A 59 8.49 10.27 -20.58
CA ASN A 59 9.95 10.10 -20.53
C ASN A 59 10.43 8.93 -21.41
N ARG A 60 9.65 7.85 -21.51
CA ARG A 60 9.98 6.70 -22.37
C ARG A 60 9.90 7.03 -23.87
N GLU A 61 8.99 7.92 -24.27
CA GLU A 61 8.87 8.34 -25.67
C GLU A 61 9.90 9.41 -26.05
N ILE A 62 10.31 10.28 -25.11
CA ILE A 62 11.41 11.24 -25.34
C ILE A 62 12.80 10.55 -25.38
N GLY A 63 12.94 9.41 -24.72
CA GLY A 63 14.19 8.62 -24.70
C GLY A 63 14.40 7.71 -25.91
N LYS A 64 13.58 7.82 -26.97
CA LYS A 64 13.74 7.12 -28.25
C LYS A 64 14.20 8.07 -29.34
#